data_AF-A0A927RPS0-F1
#
_entry.id   AF-A0A927RPS0-F1
#
_cell.length_a   1.000
_cell.length_b   1.000
_cell.length_c   1.000
_cell.angle_alpha   90.00
_cell.angle_beta   90.00
_cell.angle_gamma   90.00
#
_symmetry.space_group_name_H-M   'P 1'
#
loop_
_entity.id
_entity.type
_entity.pdbx_description
1 polymer ?
#
loop_
_entity_poly.entity_id
_entity_poly.type
_entity_poly.pdbx_seq_one_letter_code
_entity_poly.pdbx_strand_id
1 'polypeptide(L)' 'MDYKAWQKDFDERKWKDSIVLGYDACGTYEFCNKCNRTESEPCARAAYRHKNRRVRIATIRPRS' A
#
# COMPACT_ATOMS: atom_id res chain seq x y z
N MET A 1 -0.47 -5.11 -17.03
CA MET A 1 -0.45 -4.25 -15.83
C MET A 1 0.92 -3.60 -15.76
N ASP A 2 1.00 -2.28 -15.66
CA ASP A 2 2.27 -1.54 -15.59
C ASP A 2 2.60 -1.20 -14.12
N TYR A 3 3.47 -2.00 -13.50
CA TYR A 3 3.85 -1.83 -12.10
C TYR A 3 4.72 -0.58 -11.88
N LYS A 4 5.45 -0.15 -12.92
CA LYS A 4 6.29 1.04 -12.91
C LYS A 4 5.47 2.33 -12.80
N ALA A 5 4.40 2.46 -13.58
CA ALA A 5 3.47 3.59 -13.50
C ALA A 5 2.78 3.65 -12.13
N TRP A 6 2.37 2.50 -11.57
CA TRP A 6 1.80 2.43 -10.23
C TRP A 6 2.81 2.80 -9.14
N GLN A 7 4.05 2.34 -9.24
CA GLN A 7 5.12 2.67 -8.29
C GLN A 7 5.37 4.19 -8.30
N LYS A 8 5.40 4.80 -9.48
CA LYS A 8 5.54 6.26 -9.65
C LYS A 8 4.39 7.02 -8.99
N ASP A 9 3.14 6.61 -9.20
CA ASP A 9 1.97 7.23 -8.53
C ASP A 9 2.09 7.14 -7.00
N PHE A 10 2.46 5.97 -6.47
CA PHE A 10 2.66 5.81 -5.03
C PHE A 10 3.83 6.63 -4.50
N ASP A 11 4.92 6.75 -5.23
CA ASP A 11 6.06 7.56 -4.80
C ASP A 11 5.73 9.06 -4.80
N GLU A 12 5.01 9.55 -5.81
CA GLU A 12 4.52 10.94 -5.83
C GLU A 12 3.56 11.23 -4.67
N ARG A 13 2.64 10.31 -4.38
CA ARG A 13 1.68 10.45 -3.28
C ARG A 13 2.37 10.40 -1.92
N LYS A 14 3.24 9.42 -1.69
CA LYS A 14 4.03 9.33 -0.45
C LYS A 14 4.87 10.57 -0.23
N TRP A 15 5.46 11.11 -1.30
CA TRP A 15 6.26 12.32 -1.21
C TRP A 15 5.40 13.53 -0.80
N LYS A 16 4.26 13.74 -1.46
CA LYS A 16 3.31 14.81 -1.07
C LYS A 16 2.82 14.63 0.36
N ASP A 17 2.44 13.42 0.74
CA ASP A 17 1.98 13.11 2.10
C ASP A 17 3.10 13.34 3.12
N SER A 18 4.36 13.04 2.79
CA SER A 18 5.51 13.31 3.68
C SER A 18 5.73 14.80 3.95
N ILE A 19 5.45 15.65 2.96
CA ILE A 19 5.52 17.11 3.10
C ILE A 19 4.40 17.62 4.01
N VAL A 20 3.18 17.07 3.86
CA VAL A 20 2.02 17.47 4.69
C VAL A 20 2.16 16.98 6.13
N LEU A 21 2.65 15.76 6.31
CA LEU A 21 2.79 15.11 7.62
C LEU A 21 4.06 15.57 8.37
N GLY A 22 5.07 16.06 7.64
CA GLY A 22 6.37 16.43 8.21
C GLY A 22 7.26 15.24 8.58
N TYR A 23 6.89 14.01 8.16
CA TYR A 23 7.66 12.79 8.40
C TYR A 23 7.49 11.79 7.24
N ASP A 24 8.37 10.78 7.16
CA ASP A 24 8.35 9.79 6.09
C ASP A 24 7.03 8.98 6.09
N ALA A 25 6.31 9.03 4.97
CA ALA A 25 5.06 8.29 4.79
C ALA A 25 5.32 6.81 4.43
N CYS A 26 6.57 6.37 4.27
CA CYS A 26 6.89 4.96 4.11
C CYS A 26 6.52 4.18 5.38
N GLY A 27 5.70 3.14 5.23
CA GLY A 27 5.25 2.33 6.38
C GLY A 27 3.92 2.75 6.97
N THR A 28 3.36 3.90 6.58
CA THR A 28 2.06 4.38 7.10
C THR A 28 0.86 3.78 6.38
N TYR A 29 1.02 3.31 5.13
CA TYR A 29 -0.06 2.73 4.34
C TYR A 29 -0.31 1.26 4.68
N GLU A 30 -1.56 0.81 4.63
CA GLU A 30 -1.93 -0.58 4.94
C GLU A 30 -1.26 -1.64 4.03
N PHE A 31 -0.90 -1.25 2.81
CA PHE A 31 -0.16 -2.12 1.90
C PHE A 31 1.31 -2.28 2.30
N CYS A 32 1.88 -1.40 3.12
CA CYS A 32 3.29 -1.48 3.55
C CYS A 32 3.59 -2.78 4.32
N ASN A 33 2.62 -3.37 5.01
CA ASN A 33 2.76 -4.69 5.64
C ASN A 33 3.00 -5.83 4.62
N LYS A 34 2.68 -5.60 3.34
CA LYS A 34 2.94 -6.55 2.25
C LYS A 34 4.08 -6.10 1.33
N CYS A 35 4.80 -5.04 1.73
CA CYS A 35 5.96 -4.54 1.02
C CYS A 35 7.13 -5.51 1.17
N ASN A 36 7.71 -5.89 0.04
CA ASN A 36 8.96 -6.62 0.00
C ASN A 36 9.99 -5.80 -0.78
N ARG A 37 10.99 -5.27 -0.08
CA ARG A 37 12.02 -4.39 -0.65
C ARG A 37 12.98 -5.11 -1.60
N THR A 38 12.95 -6.44 -1.66
CA THR A 38 13.80 -7.21 -2.58
C THR A 38 13.20 -7.36 -3.98
N GLU A 39 11.98 -6.89 -4.21
CA GLU A 39 11.30 -6.97 -5.51
C GLU A 39 11.39 -5.64 -6.27
N SER A 40 11.39 -5.72 -7.60
CA SER A 40 11.20 -4.56 -8.47
C SER A 40 9.81 -3.97 -8.23
N GLU A 41 9.73 -2.66 -7.98
CA GLU A 41 8.49 -1.92 -7.65
C GLU A 41 7.76 -2.45 -6.38
N PRO A 42 8.40 -2.35 -5.20
CA PRO A 42 7.93 -3.01 -3.98
C PRO A 42 6.59 -2.46 -3.48
N CYS A 43 6.32 -1.15 -3.65
CA CYS A 43 5.07 -0.54 -3.20
C CYS A 43 3.90 -0.87 -4.14
N ALA A 44 4.13 -0.83 -5.45
CA ALA A 44 3.11 -1.21 -6.43
C ALA A 44 2.68 -2.67 -6.27
N ARG A 45 3.64 -3.58 -6.08
CA ARG A 45 3.38 -5.01 -5.84
C ARG A 45 2.69 -5.25 -4.52
N ALA A 46 3.06 -4.51 -3.47
CA ALA A 46 2.39 -4.57 -2.18
C ALA A 46 0.94 -4.09 -2.26
N ALA A 47 0.69 -2.98 -2.94
CA ALA A 47 -0.65 -2.45 -3.18
C ALA A 47 -1.49 -3.42 -4.03
N TYR A 48 -0.88 -4.07 -5.03
CA TYR A 48 -1.53 -5.12 -5.80
C TYR A 48 -1.90 -6.32 -4.90
N ARG A 49 -0.96 -6.85 -4.10
CA ARG A 49 -1.24 -7.93 -3.12
C ARG A 49 -2.32 -7.54 -2.11
N HIS A 50 -2.35 -6.27 -1.72
CA HIS A 50 -3.35 -5.74 -0.80
C HIS A 50 -4.73 -5.61 -1.48
N LYS A 51 -4.82 -5.05 -2.70
CA LYS A 51 -6.08 -4.94 -3.46
C LYS A 51 -6.68 -6.30 -3.85
N ASN A 52 -5.84 -7.28 -4.20
CA ASN A 52 -6.27 -8.63 -4.53
C ASN A 52 -6.70 -9.46 -3.30
N ARG A 53 -6.65 -8.90 -2.08
CA ARG A 53 -7.23 -9.51 -0.87
C ARG A 53 -8.75 -9.30 -0.73
N ARG A 54 -9.46 -8.87 -1.78
CA ARG A 54 -10.92 -9.05 -1.83
C ARG A 54 -11.26 -10.50 -2.17
N VAL A 55 -11.15 -11.40 -1.19
CA VAL A 55 -12.18 -12.40 -0.78
C VAL A 55 -11.61 -13.13 0.45
N ARG A 56 -11.89 -12.62 1.65
CA ARG A 56 -12.30 -13.49 2.77
C ARG A 56 -13.46 -12.79 3.45
N ILE A 57 -14.65 -13.32 3.20
CA ILE A 57 -15.87 -13.07 3.95
C ILE A 57 -15.53 -13.26 5.44
N ALA A 58 -15.68 -12.21 6.24
CA ALA A 58 -15.70 -12.31 7.68
C ALA A 58 -16.90 -11.51 8.17
N THR A 59 -18.02 -12.23 8.26
CA THR A 59 -19.26 -11.93 8.97
C THR A 59 -19.05 -10.93 10.12
N ILE A 60 -19.78 -9.82 10.05
CA ILE A 60 -19.98 -8.89 11.15
C ILE A 60 -20.48 -9.70 12.36
N ARG A 61 -19.67 -9.88 13.40
CA ARG A 61 -20.17 -10.33 14.70
C ARG A 61 -20.58 -9.09 15.49
N PRO A 62 -21.86 -8.95 15.89
CA PRO A 62 -22.27 -7.88 16.79
C PRO A 62 -21.63 -8.12 18.17
N ARG A 63 -21.17 -7.03 18.78
CA ARG A 63 -20.56 -7.00 20.11
C ARG A 63 -21.71 -6.93 21.12
N SER A 64 -21.95 -8.01 21.87
CA SER A 64 -22.72 -7.98 23.12
C SER A 64 -21.90 -7.36 24.25
#